data_AF-A0A0R1WI27-F1
#
_entry.id   AF-A0A0R1WI27-F1
#
_cell.length_a   1.000
_cell.length_b   1.000
_cell.length_c   1.000
_cell.angle_alpha   90.00
_cell.angle_beta   90.00
_cell.angle_gamma   90.00
#
_symmetry.space_group_name_H-M   'P 1'
#
loop_
_entity.id
_entity.type
_entity.pdbx_description
1 polymer ?
#
loop_
_entity_poly.entity_id
_entity_poly.type
_entity_poly.pdbx_seq_one_letter_code
_entity_poly.pdbx_strand_id
1 'polypeptide(L)'
;MSTEGKSYQDLSADAQATALKSFIAFYVDQYKRESLEILGSEVDNGLISSINEILDQNSFMGRGELVAESLRLSKPYYEEILAKLPAINFTDDGEPVEDWQTAWESQEEELPTED
;
A
#
# COMPACT_ATOMS: atom_id res chain seq x y z
N MET A 1 -2.46 -26.96 -5.90
CA MET A 1 -3.56 -26.00 -5.97
C MET A 1 -2.96 -24.74 -6.52
N SER A 2 -3.46 -24.23 -7.64
CA SER A 2 -2.99 -22.95 -8.17
C SER A 2 -3.35 -21.89 -7.15
N THR A 3 -2.36 -21.33 -6.46
CA THR A 3 -2.53 -20.08 -5.72
C THR A 3 -2.64 -18.97 -6.76
N GLU A 4 -3.75 -18.93 -7.48
CA GLU A 4 -4.15 -17.76 -8.25
C GLU A 4 -4.53 -16.72 -7.20
N GLY A 5 -3.65 -15.74 -7.01
CA GLY A 5 -3.95 -14.64 -6.11
C GLY A 5 -5.09 -13.80 -6.67
N LYS A 6 -5.79 -13.12 -5.76
CA LYS A 6 -6.96 -12.29 -6.05
C LYS A 6 -6.56 -10.82 -6.03
N SER A 7 -7.27 -10.00 -6.81
CA SER A 7 -7.15 -8.55 -6.66
C SER A 7 -7.74 -8.11 -5.32
N TYR A 8 -7.35 -6.93 -4.82
CA TYR A 8 -7.89 -6.38 -3.58
C TYR A 8 -9.44 -6.32 -3.55
N GLN A 9 -10.06 -6.05 -4.69
CA GLN A 9 -11.52 -5.91 -4.81
C GLN A 9 -12.25 -7.27 -4.78
N ASP A 10 -11.56 -8.36 -5.08
CA ASP A 10 -12.10 -9.73 -5.08
C ASP A 10 -11.94 -10.45 -3.74
N LEU A 11 -11.29 -9.80 -2.76
CA LEU A 11 -11.09 -10.32 -1.43
C LEU A 11 -12.38 -10.25 -0.58
N SER A 12 -12.47 -11.13 0.42
CA SER A 12 -13.47 -11.01 1.48
C SER A 12 -13.22 -9.74 2.31
N ALA A 13 -14.23 -9.24 3.01
CA ALA A 13 -14.07 -8.05 3.85
C ALA A 13 -12.99 -8.20 4.94
N ASP A 14 -12.82 -9.41 5.47
CA ASP A 14 -11.78 -9.71 6.48
C ASP A 14 -10.38 -9.69 5.84
N ALA A 15 -10.25 -10.32 4.66
CA ALA A 15 -9.02 -10.32 3.88
C ALA A 15 -8.63 -8.91 3.39
N GLN A 16 -9.60 -8.09 2.97
CA GLN A 16 -9.38 -6.68 2.65
C GLN A 16 -8.83 -5.91 3.85
N ALA A 17 -9.33 -6.18 5.05
CA ALA A 17 -8.83 -5.55 6.26
C ALA A 17 -7.40 -6.00 6.60
N THR A 18 -7.06 -7.26 6.35
CA THR A 18 -5.69 -7.78 6.49
C THR A 18 -4.74 -7.15 5.49
N ALA A 19 -5.09 -7.15 4.20
CA ALA A 19 -4.32 -6.53 3.13
C ALA A 19 -4.07 -5.04 3.41
N LEU A 20 -5.12 -4.32 3.83
CA LEU A 20 -5.04 -2.91 4.18
C LEU A 20 -4.08 -2.66 5.33
N LYS A 21 -4.18 -3.42 6.44
CA LYS A 21 -3.27 -3.26 7.59
C LYS A 21 -1.83 -3.56 7.21
N SER A 22 -1.61 -4.60 6.42
CA SER A 22 -0.29 -5.00 5.92
C SER A 22 0.32 -3.88 5.06
N PHE A 23 -0.47 -3.34 4.13
CA PHE A 23 -0.05 -2.25 3.26
C PHE A 23 0.30 -0.97 4.03
N ILE A 24 -0.52 -0.57 5.00
CA ILE A 24 -0.26 0.63 5.81
C ILE A 24 1.03 0.48 6.61
N ALA A 25 1.28 -0.71 7.16
CA ALA A 25 2.52 -0.98 7.88
C ALA A 25 3.75 -0.87 6.97
N PHE A 26 3.65 -1.36 5.73
CA PHE A 26 4.68 -1.18 4.71
C PHE A 26 4.88 0.30 4.35
N TYR A 27 3.80 1.01 4.03
CA TYR A 27 3.84 2.43 3.64
C TYR A 27 4.50 3.29 4.72
N VAL A 28 4.10 3.13 5.98
CA VAL A 28 4.68 3.89 7.11
C VAL A 28 6.17 3.56 7.29
N ASP A 29 6.60 2.34 6.98
CA ASP A 29 8.01 1.99 6.98
C ASP A 29 8.80 2.75 5.92
N GLN A 30 8.30 2.78 4.68
CA GLN A 30 8.92 3.52 3.58
C GLN A 30 8.96 5.01 3.88
N TYR A 31 7.87 5.56 4.45
CA TYR A 31 7.81 6.95 4.90
C TYR A 31 8.91 7.27 5.92
N LYS A 32 9.05 6.45 6.96
CA LYS A 32 10.08 6.67 7.99
C LYS A 32 11.51 6.47 7.49
N ARG A 33 11.70 5.74 6.39
CA ARG A 33 13.00 5.55 5.74
C ARG A 33 13.29 6.58 4.65
N GLU A 34 12.41 7.56 4.46
CA GLU A 34 12.49 8.54 3.37
C GLU A 34 12.60 7.87 1.98
N SER A 35 12.09 6.63 1.85
CA SER A 35 12.18 5.79 0.65
C SER A 35 10.86 5.82 -0.14
N LEU A 36 10.15 6.94 -0.09
CA LEU A 36 8.86 7.12 -0.79
C LEU A 36 9.06 7.37 -2.30
N GLU A 37 10.30 7.58 -2.77
CA GLU A 37 10.61 7.65 -4.20
C GLU A 37 10.17 6.39 -4.94
N ILE A 38 10.14 5.24 -4.25
CA ILE A 38 9.69 3.95 -4.78
C ILE A 38 8.16 3.89 -4.91
N LEU A 39 7.41 4.82 -4.30
CA LEU A 39 5.94 4.85 -4.36
C LEU A 39 5.39 5.56 -5.62
N GLY A 40 6.24 5.69 -6.65
CA GLY A 40 6.08 6.61 -7.76
C GLY A 40 4.88 6.42 -8.70
N SER A 41 4.55 7.52 -9.38
CA SER A 41 3.85 7.71 -10.67
C SER A 41 2.45 7.12 -10.91
N GLU A 42 2.14 5.88 -10.51
CA GLU A 42 0.84 5.25 -10.80
C GLU A 42 -0.23 5.57 -9.76
N VAL A 43 0.19 5.87 -8.54
CA VAL A 43 -0.71 6.30 -7.49
C VAL A 43 -0.97 7.80 -7.62
N ASP A 44 -2.24 8.17 -7.49
CA ASP A 44 -2.66 9.57 -7.52
C ASP A 44 -1.87 10.39 -6.49
N ASN A 45 -1.08 11.36 -6.99
CA ASN A 45 -0.24 12.22 -6.15
C ASN A 45 -1.04 12.93 -5.05
N GLY A 46 -2.34 13.14 -5.23
CA GLY A 46 -3.23 13.71 -4.21
C GLY A 46 -3.46 12.76 -3.02
N LEU A 47 -3.61 11.46 -3.27
CA LEU A 47 -3.78 10.45 -2.22
C LEU A 47 -2.49 10.31 -1.40
N ILE A 48 -1.35 10.19 -2.08
CA ILE A 48 -0.02 10.11 -1.46
C ILE A 48 0.27 11.37 -0.63
N SER A 49 0.01 12.55 -1.19
CA SER A 49 0.20 13.81 -0.47
C SER A 49 -0.66 13.90 0.79
N SER A 50 -1.93 13.47 0.71
CA SER A 50 -2.84 13.48 1.86
C SER A 50 -2.38 12.53 2.96
N ILE A 51 -1.91 11.33 2.59
CA ILE A 51 -1.35 10.37 3.54
C ILE A 51 -0.08 10.93 4.17
N ASN A 52 0.84 11.46 3.37
CA ASN A 52 2.11 12.00 3.85
C ASN A 52 1.93 13.19 4.79
N GLU A 53 0.96 14.07 4.51
CA GLU A 53 0.61 15.17 5.41
C GLU A 53 0.14 14.65 6.77
N ILE A 54 -0.70 13.61 6.79
CA ILE A 54 -1.17 12.98 8.04
C ILE A 54 0.00 12.33 8.79
N LEU A 55 0.91 11.66 8.09
CA LEU A 55 2.09 11.05 8.70
C LEU A 55 3.05 12.10 9.26
N ASP A 56 3.22 13.23 8.57
CA ASP A 56 4.07 14.34 9.02
C ASP A 56 3.52 14.99 10.29
N GLN A 57 2.21 15.29 10.31
CA GLN A 57 1.52 15.85 11.48
C GLN A 57 1.61 14.95 12.71
N ASN A 58 1.79 13.64 12.52
CA ASN A 58 1.87 12.63 13.58
C ASN A 58 3.28 12.01 13.71
N SER A 59 4.30 12.62 13.10
CA SER A 59 5.67 12.07 13.02
C SER A 59 6.34 11.84 14.38
N PHE A 60 5.87 12.53 15.42
CA PHE A 60 6.28 12.35 16.82
C PHE A 60 5.93 10.97 17.39
N MET A 61 5.03 10.22 16.76
CA MET A 61 4.59 8.90 17.21
C MET A 61 5.60 7.78 16.91
N GLY A 62 5.60 6.75 17.75
CA GLY A 62 6.29 5.50 17.46
C GLY A 62 5.72 4.80 16.22
N ARG A 63 6.48 3.89 15.60
CA ARG A 63 6.05 3.21 14.35
C ARG A 63 4.66 2.56 14.47
N GLY A 64 4.42 1.80 15.54
CA GLY A 64 3.14 1.12 15.75
C GLY A 64 1.97 2.09 15.98
N GLU A 65 2.20 3.17 16.73
CA GLU A 65 1.20 4.22 16.97
C GLU A 65 0.87 4.97 15.68
N LEU A 66 1.89 5.29 14.88
CA LEU A 66 1.72 5.97 13.60
C LEU A 66 0.96 5.10 12.58
N VAL A 67 1.20 3.78 12.56
CA VAL A 67 0.42 2.85 11.74
C VAL A 67 -1.06 2.86 12.16
N ALA A 68 -1.34 2.80 13.46
CA ALA A 68 -2.72 2.81 13.96
C ALA A 68 -3.42 4.14 13.66
N GLU A 69 -2.72 5.26 13.83
CA GLU A 69 -3.27 6.59 13.57
C GLU A 69 -3.47 6.83 12.07
N SER A 70 -2.52 6.41 11.23
CA SER A 70 -2.67 6.45 9.77
C SER A 70 -3.83 5.58 9.29
N LEU A 71 -4.00 4.37 9.85
CA LEU A 71 -5.18 3.55 9.57
C LEU A 71 -6.48 4.27 9.95
N ARG A 72 -6.50 5.02 11.05
CA ARG A 72 -7.70 5.72 11.52
C ARG A 72 -8.06 6.93 10.65
N LEU A 73 -7.06 7.68 10.20
CA LEU A 73 -7.23 8.96 9.51
C LEU A 73 -7.21 8.84 7.98
N SER A 74 -6.44 7.89 7.47
CA SER A 74 -6.13 7.76 6.03
C SER A 74 -6.69 6.49 5.40
N LYS A 75 -7.52 5.71 6.14
CA LYS A 75 -8.16 4.49 5.65
C LYS A 75 -8.68 4.58 4.20
N PRO A 76 -9.54 5.56 3.86
CA PRO A 76 -10.13 5.60 2.52
C PRO A 76 -9.08 5.83 1.43
N TYR A 77 -8.03 6.61 1.72
CA TYR A 77 -6.95 6.84 0.76
C TYR A 77 -6.19 5.55 0.46
N TYR A 78 -5.85 4.76 1.49
CA TYR A 78 -5.19 3.47 1.29
C TYR A 78 -6.06 2.45 0.56
N GLU A 79 -7.37 2.43 0.83
CA GLU A 79 -8.31 1.57 0.09
C GLU A 79 -8.39 1.96 -1.39
N GLU A 80 -8.40 3.26 -1.70
CA GLU A 80 -8.35 3.75 -3.08
C GLU A 80 -7.03 3.43 -3.78
N ILE A 81 -5.90 3.49 -3.07
CA ILE A 81 -4.61 3.06 -3.59
C ILE A 81 -4.68 1.56 -3.94
N LEU A 82 -5.04 0.70 -2.98
CA LEU A 82 -5.09 -0.75 -3.20
C LEU A 82 -6.07 -1.17 -4.31
N ALA A 83 -7.19 -0.46 -4.47
CA ALA A 83 -8.14 -0.71 -5.55
C ALA A 83 -7.58 -0.37 -6.94
N LYS A 84 -6.61 0.55 -7.01
CA LYS A 84 -5.95 1.01 -8.24
C LYS A 84 -4.66 0.25 -8.58
N LEU A 85 -4.27 -0.74 -7.78
CA LEU A 85 -3.06 -1.55 -7.99
C LEU A 85 -3.44 -2.95 -8.53
N PRO A 86 -3.77 -3.09 -9.82
CA PRO A 86 -4.23 -4.36 -10.38
C PRO A 86 -3.14 -5.45 -10.42
N ALA A 87 -1.86 -5.07 -10.35
CA ALA A 87 -0.74 -6.00 -10.43
C ALA A 87 -0.50 -6.76 -9.10
N ILE A 88 -1.03 -6.27 -7.97
CA ILE A 88 -0.80 -6.91 -6.67
C ILE A 88 -1.86 -7.96 -6.40
N ASN A 89 -1.39 -9.19 -6.26
CA ASN A 89 -2.20 -10.36 -5.99
C ASN A 89 -2.15 -10.73 -4.50
N PHE A 90 -3.29 -11.11 -3.95
CA PHE A 90 -3.46 -11.47 -2.54
C PHE A 90 -3.91 -12.91 -2.36
N THR A 91 -3.52 -13.53 -1.26
CA THR A 91 -4.06 -14.81 -0.78
C THR A 91 -5.49 -14.64 -0.28
N ASP A 92 -6.20 -15.75 -0.02
CA ASP A 92 -7.57 -15.70 0.52
C ASP A 92 -7.65 -15.04 1.91
N ASP A 93 -6.54 -15.06 2.65
CA ASP A 93 -6.38 -14.40 3.95
C ASP A 93 -6.04 -12.90 3.84
N GLY A 94 -5.79 -12.39 2.62
CA GLY A 94 -5.44 -10.99 2.37
C GLY A 94 -3.96 -10.67 2.58
N GLU A 95 -3.10 -11.67 2.64
CA GLU A 95 -1.65 -11.45 2.57
C GLU A 95 -1.24 -11.28 1.10
N PRO A 96 -0.30 -10.38 0.79
CA PRO A 96 0.18 -10.27 -0.58
C PRO A 96 0.93 -11.57 -0.95
N VAL A 97 0.72 -12.05 -2.17
CA VAL A 97 1.37 -13.27 -2.70
C VAL A 97 2.88 -13.06 -2.84
N GLU A 98 3.28 -11.83 -3.13
CA GLU A 98 4.66 -11.37 -3.20
C GLU A 98 4.93 -10.35 -2.07
N ASP A 99 6.20 -10.17 -1.69
CA ASP A 99 6.54 -9.13 -0.71
C ASP A 99 6.16 -7.75 -1.25
N TRP A 100 5.69 -6.85 -0.38
CA TRP A 100 5.27 -5.51 -0.79
C TRP A 100 6.35 -4.74 -1.55
N GLN A 101 7.63 -4.90 -1.18
CA GLN A 101 8.71 -4.24 -1.90
C GLN A 101 8.82 -4.77 -3.33
N THR A 102 8.82 -6.10 -3.52
CA THR A 102 8.89 -6.74 -4.84
C THR A 102 7.66 -6.49 -5.70
N ALA A 103 6.46 -6.61 -5.11
CA ALA A 103 5.19 -6.36 -5.78
C ALA A 103 5.06 -4.91 -6.26
N TRP A 104 5.71 -3.98 -5.55
CA TRP A 104 5.70 -2.56 -5.88
C TRP A 104 6.78 -2.17 -6.88
N GLU A 105 8.01 -2.68 -6.73
CA GLU A 105 9.09 -2.47 -7.72
C GLU A 105 8.70 -3.01 -9.11
N SER A 106 7.95 -4.13 -9.15
CA SER A 106 7.48 -4.70 -10.41
C SER A 106 6.49 -3.80 -11.16
N GLN A 107 5.80 -2.89 -10.46
CA GLN A 107 4.91 -1.91 -11.11
C GLN A 107 5.71 -0.82 -11.85
N GLU A 108 6.83 -0.35 -11.29
CA GLU A 108 7.68 0.64 -11.96
C GLU A 108 8.34 0.08 -13.23
N GLU A 109 8.64 -1.23 -13.27
CA GLU A 109 9.28 -1.89 -14.41
C GLU A 109 8.34 -2.09 -15.62
N GLU A 110 7.02 -2.07 -15.44
CA GLU A 110 6.04 -2.19 -16.55
C GLU A 110 5.81 -0.87 -17.30
N LEU A 111 6.42 0.24 -16.86
CA LEU A 111 6.44 1.48 -17.64
C LEU A 111 7.26 1.25 -18.92
N PRO A 112 6.70 1.49 -20.13
CA PRO A 112 7.49 1.43 -21.34
C PRO A 112 8.60 2.47 -21.22
N THR A 113 9.85 2.01 -21.29
CA THR A 113 10.97 2.90 -21.59
C THR A 113 10.67 3.51 -22.96
N GLU A 114 10.31 4.79 -22.98
CA GLU A 114 10.19 5.55 -24.23
C GLU A 114 11.56 5.53 -24.93
N ASP A 115 11.62 4.90 -26.12
CA ASP A 115 12.75 4.98 -27.07
C ASP A 115 12.76 6.35 -27.78
#